data_AF-A0A9D5QGQ7-F1
#
_entry.id   AF-A0A9D5QGQ7-F1
#
_cell.length_a   1.000
_cell.length_b   1.000
_cell.length_c   1.000
_cell.angle_alpha   90.00
_cell.angle_beta   90.00
_cell.angle_gamma   90.00
#
_symmetry.space_group_name_H-M   'P 1'
#
loop_
_entity.id
_entity.type
_entity.pdbx_description
1 polymer ?
#
loop_
_entity_poly.entity_id
_entity_poly.type
_entity_poly.pdbx_seq_one_letter_code
_entity_poly.pdbx_strand_id
1 'polypeptide(L)'
;MATERPPFYFLDQSVNLLIVDDDPGIRSLVVDVLKPVRLYNVFEAANAAEAEEHLQSPERIHLCLLDLGLADLGNDEFHLLRNHGARVSFVVFTGSTSPAKGYAARELGAKDIIEKSPAFDRPAFLKRVNRLALLNVINPRYGATKDTLSLSTEVLFDKTPKYVSQWAIQMGITDRELRHIWRKNLGANAKIILSIHQIFTAAFTYYEKLAAAGEGARVRIHNPQVYRRLEEYYHLHRSTITDFIAYGNIAMLLPGT
;
A
#
# COMPACT_ATOMS: atom_id res chain seq x y z
N MET A 1 0.62 0.90 -36.02
CA MET A 1 -0.56 0.71 -35.14
C MET A 1 -0.18 1.30 -33.79
N ALA A 2 -0.88 2.32 -33.30
CA ALA A 2 -0.62 2.85 -31.96
C ALA A 2 -0.83 1.70 -30.97
N THR A 3 0.22 1.32 -30.23
CA THR A 3 0.13 0.34 -29.16
C THR A 3 -0.85 0.88 -28.12
N GLU A 4 -2.03 0.28 -28.06
CA GLU A 4 -3.05 0.64 -27.08
C GLU A 4 -2.45 0.47 -25.69
N ARG A 5 -2.41 1.56 -24.91
CA ARG A 5 -1.82 1.51 -23.58
C ARG A 5 -2.65 0.58 -22.69
N PRO A 6 -2.03 -0.32 -21.91
CA PRO A 6 -2.78 -1.23 -21.05
C PRO A 6 -3.53 -0.44 -19.97
N PRO A 7 -4.67 -0.96 -19.47
CA PRO A 7 -5.40 -0.30 -18.39
C PRO A 7 -4.50 0.04 -17.21
N PHE A 8 -4.67 1.25 -16.65
CA PHE A 8 -3.92 1.77 -15.50
C PHE A 8 -2.40 1.94 -15.69
N TYR A 9 -1.88 1.96 -16.93
CA TYR A 9 -0.45 2.21 -17.22
C TYR A 9 0.13 3.45 -16.52
N PHE A 10 -0.72 4.44 -16.24
CA PHE A 10 -0.31 5.70 -15.60
C PHE A 10 0.06 5.53 -14.11
N LEU A 11 -0.15 4.35 -13.53
CA LEU A 11 0.28 3.96 -12.18
C LEU A 11 1.43 2.95 -12.19
N ASP A 12 2.00 2.62 -13.36
CA ASP A 12 3.08 1.64 -13.45
C ASP A 12 4.21 2.00 -12.47
N GLN A 13 4.64 1.02 -11.68
CA GLN A 13 5.73 1.15 -10.69
C GLN A 13 5.55 2.31 -9.69
N SER A 14 4.32 2.73 -9.43
CA SER A 14 4.03 3.80 -8.46
C SER A 14 4.10 3.34 -7.00
N VAL A 15 4.11 2.02 -6.73
CA VAL A 15 4.10 1.47 -5.38
C VAL A 15 5.31 0.57 -5.15
N ASN A 16 6.27 1.12 -4.43
CA ASN A 16 7.47 0.42 -3.94
C ASN A 16 7.14 -0.57 -2.82
N LEU A 17 7.45 -1.85 -3.04
CA LEU A 17 7.35 -2.95 -2.08
C LEU A 17 8.72 -3.54 -1.81
N LEU A 18 9.06 -3.78 -0.54
CA LEU A 18 10.28 -4.50 -0.16
C LEU A 18 9.92 -5.89 0.37
N ILE A 19 10.57 -6.94 -0.12
CA ILE A 19 10.46 -8.31 0.37
C ILE A 19 11.78 -8.65 1.06
N VAL A 20 11.72 -9.01 2.35
CA VAL A 20 12.87 -9.40 3.16
C VAL A 20 12.65 -10.82 3.67
N ASP A 21 13.40 -11.76 3.11
CA ASP A 21 13.29 -13.18 3.42
C ASP A 21 14.61 -13.85 3.03
N ASP A 22 15.17 -14.73 3.84
CA ASP A 22 16.42 -15.42 3.50
C ASP A 22 16.19 -16.58 2.51
N ASP A 23 14.97 -17.13 2.47
CA ASP A 23 14.58 -18.19 1.54
C ASP A 23 14.31 -17.64 0.11
N PRO A 24 15.17 -17.96 -0.89
CA PRO A 24 14.99 -17.49 -2.26
C PRO A 24 13.72 -18.05 -2.93
N GLY A 25 13.25 -19.23 -2.51
CA GLY A 25 12.01 -19.83 -2.99
C GLY A 25 10.79 -19.04 -2.53
N ILE A 26 10.79 -18.55 -1.29
CA ILE A 26 9.73 -17.69 -0.78
C ILE A 26 9.76 -16.32 -1.48
N ARG A 27 10.93 -15.71 -1.64
CA ARG A 27 11.04 -14.43 -2.39
C ARG A 27 10.51 -14.58 -3.81
N SER A 28 10.95 -15.60 -4.55
CA SER A 28 10.46 -15.90 -5.90
C SER A 28 8.95 -16.12 -5.93
N LEU A 29 8.40 -16.87 -4.97
CA LEU A 29 6.95 -17.10 -4.87
C LEU A 29 6.17 -15.80 -4.69
N VAL A 30 6.63 -14.91 -3.81
CA VAL A 30 5.99 -13.61 -3.57
C VAL A 30 6.09 -12.73 -4.81
N VAL A 31 7.27 -12.65 -5.43
CA VAL A 31 7.48 -11.92 -6.68
C VAL A 31 6.54 -12.42 -7.78
N ASP A 32 6.39 -13.74 -7.94
CA ASP A 32 5.51 -14.33 -8.95
C ASP A 32 4.03 -13.94 -8.74
N VAL A 33 3.59 -13.80 -7.48
CA VAL A 33 2.22 -13.33 -7.19
C VAL A 33 2.04 -11.85 -7.47
N LEU A 34 3.06 -11.03 -7.21
CA LEU A 34 2.98 -9.58 -7.35
C LEU A 34 3.25 -9.08 -8.77
N LYS A 35 4.08 -9.80 -9.54
CA LYS A 35 4.52 -9.44 -10.90
C LYS A 35 3.39 -9.12 -11.89
N PRO A 36 2.22 -9.80 -11.88
CA PRO A 36 1.11 -9.43 -12.75
C PRO A 36 0.56 -8.02 -12.49
N VAL A 37 0.78 -7.47 -11.28
CA VAL A 37 0.31 -6.15 -10.87
C VAL A 37 1.35 -5.09 -11.21
N ARG A 38 1.20 -4.43 -12.36
CA ARG A 38 2.18 -3.45 -12.87
C ARG A 38 2.40 -2.22 -11.99
N LEU A 39 1.50 -1.97 -11.03
CA LEU A 39 1.63 -0.87 -10.08
C LEU A 39 2.84 -1.04 -9.17
N TYR A 40 3.28 -2.28 -8.95
CA TYR A 40 4.36 -2.57 -8.02
C TYR A 40 5.73 -2.39 -8.65
N ASN A 41 6.59 -1.74 -7.89
CA ASN A 41 8.04 -1.80 -8.05
C ASN A 41 8.56 -2.63 -6.87
N VAL A 42 9.09 -3.82 -7.15
CA VAL A 42 9.43 -4.80 -6.11
C VAL A 42 10.93 -4.82 -5.91
N PHE A 43 11.35 -4.64 -4.66
CA PHE A 43 12.72 -4.79 -4.18
C PHE A 43 12.80 -6.08 -3.35
N GLU A 44 13.95 -6.73 -3.41
CA GLU A 44 14.22 -7.97 -2.69
C GLU A 44 15.49 -7.81 -1.86
N ALA A 45 15.45 -8.32 -0.63
CA ALA A 45 16.61 -8.42 0.26
C ALA A 45 16.66 -9.84 0.84
N ALA A 46 17.83 -10.47 0.77
CA ALA A 46 18.05 -11.82 1.28
C ALA A 46 18.41 -11.86 2.78
N ASN A 47 18.61 -10.70 3.40
CA ASN A 47 19.05 -10.56 4.79
C ASN A 47 18.75 -9.14 5.30
N ALA A 48 18.96 -8.89 6.59
CA ALA A 48 18.69 -7.60 7.19
C ALA A 48 19.65 -6.50 6.72
N ALA A 49 20.92 -6.84 6.43
CA ALA A 49 21.88 -5.87 5.91
C ALA A 49 21.45 -5.27 4.54
N GLU A 50 21.03 -6.12 3.59
CA GLU A 50 20.47 -5.68 2.30
C GLU A 50 19.16 -4.88 2.50
N ALA A 51 18.32 -5.29 3.45
CA ALA A 51 17.08 -4.57 3.74
C ALA A 51 17.35 -3.15 4.27
N GLU A 52 18.39 -2.98 5.11
CA GLU A 52 18.82 -1.68 5.61
C GLU A 52 19.21 -0.72 4.48
N GLU A 53 19.87 -1.19 3.42
CA GLU A 53 20.22 -0.35 2.27
C GLU A 53 18.98 0.29 1.62
N HIS A 54 17.91 -0.50 1.45
CA HIS A 54 16.64 0.00 0.92
C HIS A 54 15.92 0.91 1.91
N LEU A 55 15.86 0.54 3.19
CA LEU A 55 15.12 1.27 4.23
C LEU A 55 15.77 2.61 4.62
N GLN A 56 17.09 2.74 4.42
CA GLN A 56 17.82 3.99 4.64
C GLN A 56 17.86 4.88 3.39
N SER A 57 17.51 4.34 2.21
CA SER A 57 17.43 5.12 0.99
C SER A 57 16.37 6.23 1.10
N PRO A 58 16.49 7.33 0.31
CA PRO A 58 15.46 8.36 0.26
C PRO A 58 14.18 7.87 -0.43
N GLU A 59 14.21 6.72 -1.09
CA GLU A 59 13.07 6.16 -1.77
C GLU A 59 12.06 5.61 -0.76
N ARG A 60 10.80 6.06 -0.89
CA ARG A 60 9.74 5.63 0.01
C ARG A 60 9.36 4.17 -0.27
N ILE A 61 9.53 3.31 0.74
CA ILE A 61 8.95 1.96 0.75
C ILE A 61 7.51 2.04 1.30
N HIS A 62 6.52 1.67 0.50
CA HIS A 62 5.10 1.74 0.88
C HIS A 62 4.70 0.59 1.80
N LEU A 63 5.33 -0.57 1.61
CA LEU A 63 5.06 -1.77 2.38
C LEU A 63 6.28 -2.68 2.34
N CYS A 64 6.70 -3.17 3.50
CA CYS A 64 7.75 -4.17 3.65
C CYS A 64 7.13 -5.49 4.12
N LEU A 65 7.32 -6.57 3.37
CA LEU A 65 7.04 -7.93 3.80
C LEU A 65 8.30 -8.47 4.47
N LEU A 66 8.22 -8.77 5.77
CA LEU A 66 9.38 -9.13 6.58
C LEU A 66 9.21 -10.54 7.16
N ASP A 67 10.14 -11.44 6.85
CA ASP A 67 10.36 -12.61 7.67
C ASP A 67 11.15 -12.26 8.94
N LEU A 68 10.76 -12.85 10.07
CA LEU A 68 11.44 -12.63 11.35
C LEU A 68 12.64 -13.58 11.54
N GLY A 69 12.74 -14.65 10.76
CA GLY A 69 13.75 -15.70 10.90
C GLY A 69 15.09 -15.41 10.22
N LEU A 70 15.41 -14.15 9.91
CA LEU A 70 16.62 -13.78 9.17
C LEU A 70 17.88 -14.20 9.95
N ALA A 71 18.70 -15.04 9.31
CA ALA A 71 19.87 -15.66 9.93
C ALA A 71 20.91 -14.64 10.46
N ASP A 72 21.05 -13.48 9.81
CA ASP A 72 22.03 -12.45 10.14
C ASP A 72 21.65 -11.60 11.37
N LEU A 73 20.40 -11.68 11.84
CA LEU A 73 19.95 -11.02 13.07
C LEU A 73 20.13 -11.87 14.32
N GLY A 74 20.44 -13.17 14.20
CA GLY A 74 20.58 -14.08 15.32
C GLY A 74 19.33 -14.11 16.20
N ASN A 75 19.42 -13.56 17.42
CA ASN A 75 18.30 -13.48 18.37
C ASN A 75 17.50 -12.18 18.30
N ASP A 76 17.87 -11.25 17.42
CA ASP A 76 17.23 -9.93 17.29
C ASP A 76 16.22 -9.85 16.14
N GLU A 77 15.27 -10.77 16.11
CA GLU A 77 14.28 -10.92 15.02
C GLU A 77 13.42 -9.66 14.75
N PHE A 78 13.36 -8.72 15.69
CA PHE A 78 12.59 -7.48 15.56
C PHE A 78 13.42 -6.24 15.21
N HIS A 79 14.71 -6.40 14.89
CA HIS A 79 15.62 -5.28 14.60
C HIS A 79 15.05 -4.25 13.61
N LEU A 80 14.66 -4.70 12.42
CA LEU A 80 14.15 -3.85 11.35
C LEU A 80 12.83 -3.14 11.73
N LEU A 81 11.94 -3.86 12.43
CA LEU A 81 10.68 -3.30 12.94
C LEU A 81 10.93 -2.18 13.94
N ARG A 82 11.83 -2.37 14.91
CA ARG A 82 12.12 -1.34 15.94
C ARG A 82 12.74 -0.09 15.33
N ASN A 83 13.63 -0.26 14.36
CA ASN A 83 14.39 0.86 13.78
C ASN A 83 13.60 1.63 12.71
N HIS A 84 12.72 0.94 11.97
CA HIS A 84 12.06 1.51 10.79
C HIS A 84 10.54 1.50 10.81
N GLY A 85 9.90 0.79 11.75
CA GLY A 85 8.44 0.65 11.83
C GLY A 85 7.66 1.95 12.01
N ALA A 86 8.31 3.02 12.47
CA ALA A 86 7.73 4.36 12.54
C ALA A 86 7.62 5.07 11.17
N ARG A 87 8.45 4.67 10.20
CA ARG A 87 8.56 5.31 8.86
C ARG A 87 8.04 4.42 7.75
N VAL A 88 8.27 3.11 7.85
CA VAL A 88 7.91 2.11 6.86
C VAL A 88 6.83 1.21 7.43
N SER A 89 5.85 0.85 6.62
CA SER A 89 4.79 -0.05 7.03
C SER A 89 5.23 -1.50 6.84
N PHE A 90 5.42 -2.21 7.95
CA PHE A 90 5.80 -3.61 7.93
C PHE A 90 4.60 -4.53 8.05
N VAL A 91 4.65 -5.62 7.31
CA VAL A 91 3.80 -6.80 7.47
C VAL A 91 4.72 -7.97 7.72
N VAL A 92 4.55 -8.60 8.88
CA VAL A 92 5.31 -9.80 9.19
C VAL A 92 4.76 -10.94 8.35
N PHE A 93 5.61 -11.54 7.52
CA PHE A 93 5.31 -12.72 6.74
C PHE A 93 6.21 -13.85 7.22
N THR A 94 5.71 -14.74 8.08
CA THR A 94 6.56 -15.74 8.75
C THR A 94 5.88 -17.11 8.86
N GLY A 95 6.70 -18.18 8.82
CA GLY A 95 6.25 -19.55 9.03
C GLY A 95 6.22 -19.97 10.50
N SER A 96 6.82 -19.19 11.40
CA SER A 96 6.78 -19.42 12.85
C SER A 96 5.92 -18.35 13.51
N THR A 97 4.61 -18.60 13.57
CA THR A 97 3.74 -17.73 14.36
C THR A 97 3.62 -18.27 15.78
N SER A 98 3.87 -17.42 16.77
CA SER A 98 3.43 -17.64 18.14
C SER A 98 2.64 -16.42 18.60
N PRO A 99 1.66 -16.58 19.50
CA PRO A 99 0.90 -15.45 20.03
C PRO A 99 1.81 -14.36 20.62
N ALA A 100 2.90 -14.75 21.29
CA ALA A 100 3.86 -13.83 21.87
C ALA A 100 4.63 -13.05 20.80
N LYS A 101 5.13 -13.72 19.75
CA LYS A 101 5.82 -13.05 18.64
C LYS A 101 4.90 -12.10 17.89
N GLY A 102 3.66 -12.53 17.64
CA GLY A 102 2.70 -11.69 16.94
C GLY A 102 2.26 -10.47 17.76
N TYR A 103 2.13 -10.62 19.08
CA TYR A 103 1.90 -9.49 19.97
C TYR A 103 3.09 -8.51 19.94
N ALA A 104 4.32 -9.01 20.11
CA ALA A 104 5.53 -8.18 20.07
C ALA A 104 5.68 -7.42 18.74
N ALA A 105 5.48 -8.08 17.60
CA ALA A 105 5.52 -7.45 16.28
C ALA A 105 4.55 -6.27 16.18
N ARG A 106 3.31 -6.43 16.68
CA ARG A 106 2.29 -5.38 16.65
C ARG A 106 2.64 -4.20 17.56
N GLU A 107 3.13 -4.46 18.78
CA GLU A 107 3.60 -3.40 19.69
C GLU A 107 4.74 -2.59 19.08
N LEU A 108 5.56 -3.22 18.24
CA LEU A 108 6.65 -2.58 17.49
C LEU A 108 6.20 -1.94 16.16
N GLY A 109 4.90 -1.90 15.89
CA GLY A 109 4.32 -1.17 14.76
C GLY A 109 4.05 -2.00 13.50
N ALA A 110 4.19 -3.33 13.53
CA ALA A 110 3.75 -4.18 12.42
C ALA A 110 2.26 -3.97 12.17
N LYS A 111 1.92 -3.64 10.92
CA LYS A 111 0.55 -3.35 10.49
C LYS A 111 -0.29 -4.61 10.36
N ASP A 112 0.36 -5.72 10.04
CA ASP A 112 -0.29 -7.00 9.91
C ASP A 112 0.67 -8.17 10.07
N ILE A 113 0.11 -9.36 10.22
CA ILE A 113 0.83 -10.63 10.29
C ILE A 113 0.16 -11.61 9.33
N ILE A 114 0.95 -12.13 8.40
CA ILE A 114 0.59 -13.15 7.43
C ILE A 114 1.42 -14.38 7.74
N GLU A 115 0.75 -15.50 7.98
CA GLU A 115 1.44 -16.78 8.19
C GLU A 115 1.80 -17.42 6.84
N LYS A 116 3.03 -17.94 6.72
CA LYS A 116 3.47 -18.75 5.57
C LYS A 116 2.77 -20.11 5.65
N SER A 117 1.59 -20.21 5.07
CA SER A 117 0.82 -21.46 5.03
C SER A 117 1.36 -22.42 3.97
N PRO A 118 1.41 -23.75 4.22
CA PRO A 118 1.81 -24.76 3.24
C PRO A 118 0.99 -24.75 1.94
N ALA A 119 -0.28 -24.34 2.02
CA ALA A 119 -1.19 -24.28 0.87
C ALA A 119 -1.14 -22.94 0.10
N PHE A 120 -0.39 -21.95 0.61
CA PHE A 120 -0.25 -20.57 0.12
C PHE A 120 -1.33 -20.09 -0.87
N ASP A 121 -2.41 -19.50 -0.33
CA ASP A 121 -3.50 -18.93 -1.12
C ASP A 121 -3.07 -17.63 -1.80
N ARG A 122 -2.63 -17.73 -3.06
CA ARG A 122 -2.14 -16.60 -3.86
C ARG A 122 -3.20 -15.48 -4.02
N PRO A 123 -4.46 -15.76 -4.39
CA PRO A 123 -5.50 -14.72 -4.43
C PRO A 123 -5.72 -13.99 -3.11
N ALA A 124 -5.80 -14.72 -1.99
CA ALA A 124 -6.01 -14.10 -0.68
C ALA A 124 -4.81 -13.25 -0.26
N PHE A 125 -3.60 -13.76 -0.49
CA PHE A 125 -2.35 -13.02 -0.25
C PHE A 125 -2.32 -11.73 -1.08
N LEU A 126 -2.57 -11.81 -2.39
CA LEU A 126 -2.56 -10.65 -3.28
C LEU A 126 -3.57 -9.59 -2.83
N LYS A 127 -4.81 -9.99 -2.52
CA LYS A 127 -5.85 -9.07 -2.05
C LYS A 127 -5.46 -8.37 -0.74
N ARG A 128 -4.81 -9.09 0.17
CA ARG A 128 -4.33 -8.54 1.45
C ARG A 128 -3.20 -7.54 1.24
N VAL A 129 -2.22 -7.88 0.40
CA VAL A 129 -1.11 -6.98 0.01
C VAL A 129 -1.63 -5.74 -0.70
N ASN A 130 -2.54 -5.88 -1.68
CA ASN A 130 -3.19 -4.76 -2.37
C ASN A 130 -3.86 -3.78 -1.38
N ARG A 131 -4.63 -4.34 -0.43
CA ARG A 131 -5.34 -3.53 0.57
C ARG A 131 -4.35 -2.76 1.46
N LEU A 132 -3.31 -3.43 1.96
CA LEU A 132 -2.31 -2.82 2.85
C LEU A 132 -1.45 -1.79 2.11
N ALA A 133 -1.05 -2.09 0.89
CA ALA A 133 -0.35 -1.14 0.03
C ALA A 133 -1.17 0.13 -0.20
N LEU A 134 -2.46 0.02 -0.55
CA LEU A 134 -3.34 1.18 -0.71
C LEU A 134 -3.51 1.97 0.59
N LEU A 135 -3.67 1.27 1.71
CA LEU A 135 -3.78 1.89 3.03
C LEU A 135 -2.55 2.74 3.34
N ASN A 136 -1.36 2.24 3.04
CA ASN A 136 -0.12 2.96 3.30
C ASN A 136 0.17 4.05 2.27
N VAL A 137 -0.29 3.90 1.03
CA VAL A 137 -0.29 5.01 0.05
C VAL A 137 -1.14 6.16 0.59
N ILE A 138 -2.34 5.88 1.10
CA ILE A 138 -3.30 6.90 1.58
C ILE A 138 -2.95 7.49 2.95
N ASN A 139 -2.62 6.63 3.91
CA ASN A 139 -2.34 7.00 5.28
C ASN A 139 -1.28 6.06 5.88
N PRO A 140 0.01 6.33 5.68
CA PRO A 140 1.09 5.49 6.22
C PRO A 140 1.13 5.42 7.76
N ARG A 141 0.43 6.34 8.45
CA ARG A 141 0.33 6.37 9.91
C ARG A 141 -0.90 5.63 10.44
N TYR A 142 -1.73 5.05 9.57
CA TYR A 142 -2.93 4.36 9.99
C TYR A 142 -2.63 3.25 11.02
N GLY A 143 -3.43 3.19 12.08
CA GLY A 143 -3.29 2.22 13.17
C GLY A 143 -2.31 2.62 14.27
N ALA A 144 -1.55 3.72 14.13
CA ALA A 144 -0.69 4.22 15.21
C ALA A 144 -1.49 4.97 16.30
N THR A 145 -2.56 5.66 15.91
CA THR A 145 -3.40 6.50 16.77
C THR A 145 -4.87 6.30 16.46
N LYS A 146 -5.74 6.41 17.47
CA LYS A 146 -7.20 6.44 17.31
C LYS A 146 -7.71 7.88 17.16
N ASP A 147 -7.19 8.60 16.18
CA ASP A 147 -7.57 9.98 15.89
C ASP A 147 -8.61 10.08 14.76
N THR A 148 -9.06 11.31 14.46
CA THR A 148 -10.06 11.58 13.43
C THR A 148 -9.57 11.26 12.01
N LEU A 149 -8.25 11.33 11.74
CA LEU A 149 -7.71 10.93 10.44
C LEU A 149 -7.80 9.40 10.28
N SER A 150 -7.46 8.64 11.32
CA SER A 150 -7.63 7.18 11.34
C SER A 150 -9.09 6.79 11.13
N LEU A 151 -10.03 7.42 11.85
CA LEU A 151 -11.47 7.18 11.64
C LEU A 151 -11.93 7.54 10.21
N SER A 152 -11.45 8.67 9.68
CA SER A 152 -11.75 9.07 8.30
C SER A 152 -11.22 8.07 7.27
N THR A 153 -10.03 7.52 7.51
CA THR A 153 -9.43 6.46 6.70
C THR A 153 -10.26 5.18 6.77
N GLU A 154 -10.69 4.76 7.96
CA GLU A 154 -11.56 3.57 8.13
C GLU A 154 -12.85 3.71 7.32
N VAL A 155 -13.56 4.84 7.46
CA VAL A 155 -14.78 5.11 6.69
C VAL A 155 -14.54 5.07 5.18
N LEU A 156 -13.40 5.60 4.70
CA LEU A 156 -13.06 5.58 3.27
C LEU A 156 -12.96 4.15 2.72
N PHE A 157 -12.29 3.25 3.45
CA PHE A 157 -12.08 1.87 3.03
C PHE A 157 -13.32 0.99 3.23
N ASP A 158 -14.06 1.18 4.32
CA ASP A 158 -15.19 0.31 4.66
C ASP A 158 -16.48 0.71 3.94
N LYS A 159 -16.70 2.02 3.76
CA LYS A 159 -17.93 2.54 3.17
C LYS A 159 -17.77 2.93 1.70
N THR A 160 -16.54 3.03 1.19
CA THR A 160 -16.21 3.33 -0.21
C THR A 160 -17.04 4.48 -0.82
N PRO A 161 -17.05 5.68 -0.20
CA PRO A 161 -17.86 6.81 -0.65
C PRO A 161 -17.56 7.19 -2.11
N LYS A 162 -18.57 7.70 -2.82
CA LYS A 162 -18.41 8.15 -4.22
C LYS A 162 -17.94 9.60 -4.32
N TYR A 163 -18.34 10.43 -3.35
CA TYR A 163 -18.05 11.87 -3.31
C TYR A 163 -17.64 12.30 -1.90
N VAL A 164 -16.92 13.42 -1.79
CA VAL A 164 -16.42 13.95 -0.50
C VAL A 164 -17.57 14.28 0.45
N SER A 165 -18.68 14.80 -0.05
CA SER A 165 -19.88 15.07 0.76
C SER A 165 -20.47 13.81 1.37
N GLN A 166 -20.53 12.71 0.61
CA GLN A 166 -20.98 11.41 1.12
C GLN A 166 -20.03 10.90 2.20
N TRP A 167 -18.72 11.04 2.00
CA TRP A 167 -17.71 10.67 2.99
C TRP A 167 -17.87 11.47 4.29
N ALA A 168 -18.09 12.77 4.18
CA ALA A 168 -18.33 13.65 5.33
C ALA A 168 -19.62 13.28 6.08
N ILE A 169 -20.70 12.98 5.36
CA ILE A 169 -21.97 12.51 5.95
C ILE A 169 -21.76 11.20 6.73
N GLN A 170 -21.01 10.24 6.17
CA GLN A 170 -20.71 8.97 6.84
C GLN A 170 -19.85 9.14 8.11
N MET A 171 -19.05 10.21 8.14
CA MET A 171 -18.28 10.65 9.29
C MET A 171 -19.10 11.45 10.32
N GLY A 172 -20.32 11.88 9.98
CA GLY A 172 -21.12 12.78 10.83
C GLY A 172 -20.56 14.21 10.92
N ILE A 173 -19.79 14.67 9.92
CA ILE A 173 -19.14 15.99 9.89
C ILE A 173 -19.46 16.73 8.58
N THR A 174 -19.08 18.01 8.52
CA THR A 174 -19.21 18.79 7.28
C THR A 174 -18.11 18.46 6.26
N ASP A 175 -18.39 18.69 4.97
CA ASP A 175 -17.40 18.56 3.88
C ASP A 175 -16.15 19.44 4.14
N ARG A 176 -16.34 20.62 4.74
CA ARG A 176 -15.27 21.54 5.12
C ARG A 176 -14.36 20.94 6.20
N GLU A 177 -14.92 20.35 7.24
CA GLU A 177 -14.15 19.69 8.32
C GLU A 177 -13.38 18.50 7.79
N LEU A 178 -14.00 17.67 6.95
CA LEU A 178 -13.31 16.53 6.31
C LEU A 178 -12.10 17.00 5.50
N ARG A 179 -12.25 18.04 4.67
CA ARG A 179 -11.12 18.61 3.92
C ARG A 179 -10.04 19.17 4.84
N HIS A 180 -10.43 19.80 5.94
CA HIS A 180 -9.49 20.32 6.92
C HIS A 180 -8.68 19.19 7.56
N ILE A 181 -9.31 18.08 7.94
CA ILE A 181 -8.64 16.91 8.53
C ILE A 181 -7.53 16.39 7.60
N TRP A 182 -7.85 16.11 6.33
CA TRP A 182 -6.86 15.58 5.39
C TRP A 182 -5.75 16.58 5.07
N ARG A 183 -6.10 17.86 4.85
CA ARG A 183 -5.11 18.89 4.53
C ARG A 183 -4.17 19.16 5.71
N LYS A 184 -4.70 19.23 6.94
CA LYS A 184 -3.90 19.51 8.14
C LYS A 184 -2.91 18.39 8.44
N ASN A 185 -3.31 17.13 8.25
CA ASN A 185 -2.47 16.00 8.66
C ASN A 185 -1.49 15.52 7.58
N LEU A 186 -1.92 15.50 6.31
CA LEU A 186 -1.13 14.93 5.20
C LEU A 186 -0.88 15.92 4.04
N GLY A 187 -1.33 17.17 4.18
CA GLY A 187 -1.16 18.21 3.17
C GLY A 187 -2.08 18.08 1.95
N ALA A 188 -2.79 16.97 1.79
CA ALA A 188 -3.62 16.69 0.61
C ALA A 188 -5.11 17.01 0.83
N ASN A 189 -5.78 17.46 -0.22
CA ASN A 189 -7.22 17.68 -0.20
C ASN A 189 -7.96 16.33 -0.18
N ALA A 190 -9.02 16.20 0.63
CA ALA A 190 -9.86 15.00 0.69
C ALA A 190 -10.36 14.52 -0.69
N LYS A 191 -10.56 15.42 -1.66
CA LYS A 191 -10.94 15.02 -3.04
C LYS A 191 -9.81 14.30 -3.77
N ILE A 192 -8.54 14.72 -3.60
CA ILE A 192 -7.38 14.03 -4.15
C ILE A 192 -7.27 12.64 -3.51
N ILE A 193 -7.38 12.57 -2.18
CA ILE A 193 -7.33 11.30 -1.44
C ILE A 193 -8.42 10.33 -1.90
N LEU A 194 -9.66 10.81 -2.01
CA LEU A 194 -10.78 10.02 -2.52
C LEU A 194 -10.52 9.51 -3.94
N SER A 195 -9.97 10.35 -4.82
CA SER A 195 -9.64 9.95 -6.18
C SER A 195 -8.51 8.92 -6.21
N ILE A 196 -7.45 9.08 -5.41
CA ILE A 196 -6.37 8.08 -5.27
C ILE A 196 -6.97 6.74 -4.83
N HIS A 197 -7.81 6.74 -3.79
CA HIS A 197 -8.51 5.53 -3.35
C HIS A 197 -9.30 4.88 -4.49
N GLN A 198 -10.15 5.64 -5.19
CA GLN A 198 -10.97 5.11 -6.28
C GLN A 198 -10.14 4.56 -7.46
N ILE A 199 -9.07 5.27 -7.84
CA ILE A 199 -8.13 4.87 -8.90
C ILE A 199 -7.46 3.54 -8.53
N PHE A 200 -6.86 3.45 -7.35
CA PHE A 200 -6.15 2.25 -6.90
C PHE A 200 -7.09 1.08 -6.63
N THR A 201 -8.26 1.30 -6.02
CA THR A 201 -9.27 0.23 -5.86
C THR A 201 -9.68 -0.34 -7.21
N ALA A 202 -9.92 0.50 -8.23
CA ALA A 202 -10.26 0.04 -9.57
C ALA A 202 -9.09 -0.72 -10.22
N ALA A 203 -7.86 -0.24 -10.06
CA ALA A 203 -6.65 -0.89 -10.55
C ALA A 203 -6.43 -2.27 -9.90
N PHE A 204 -6.42 -2.35 -8.57
CA PHE A 204 -6.25 -3.61 -7.85
C PHE A 204 -7.36 -4.61 -8.18
N THR A 205 -8.62 -4.17 -8.26
CA THR A 205 -9.72 -5.05 -8.71
C THR A 205 -9.49 -5.61 -10.12
N TYR A 206 -8.91 -4.81 -11.02
CA TYR A 206 -8.56 -5.25 -12.37
C TYR A 206 -7.44 -6.30 -12.34
N TYR A 207 -6.36 -6.04 -11.60
CA TYR A 207 -5.22 -6.95 -11.53
C TYR A 207 -5.51 -8.24 -10.74
N GLU A 208 -6.37 -8.19 -9.72
CA GLU A 208 -6.87 -9.39 -9.02
C GLU A 208 -7.62 -10.32 -9.98
N LYS A 209 -8.48 -9.75 -10.84
CA LYS A 209 -9.17 -10.51 -11.88
C LYS A 209 -8.22 -11.05 -12.93
N LEU A 210 -7.19 -10.27 -13.30
CA LEU A 210 -6.19 -10.69 -14.28
C LEU A 210 -5.37 -11.86 -13.74
N ALA A 211 -4.90 -11.77 -12.49
CA ALA A 211 -4.18 -12.84 -11.81
C ALA A 211 -5.03 -14.11 -11.68
N ALA A 212 -6.32 -13.97 -11.34
CA ALA A 212 -7.25 -15.10 -11.26
C ALA A 212 -7.55 -15.76 -12.62
N ALA A 213 -7.44 -15.01 -13.73
CA ALA A 213 -7.70 -15.52 -15.07
C ALA A 213 -6.50 -16.26 -15.70
N GLY A 214 -5.31 -16.13 -15.13
CA GLY A 214 -4.08 -16.80 -15.58
C GLY A 214 -3.31 -16.04 -16.67
N GLU A 215 -2.13 -16.55 -17.00
CA GLU A 215 -1.23 -15.92 -17.98
C GLU A 215 -1.86 -15.83 -19.38
N GLY A 216 -1.64 -14.70 -20.06
CA GLY A 216 -2.19 -14.45 -21.40
C GLY A 216 -3.68 -14.10 -21.44
N ALA A 217 -4.38 -14.12 -20.29
CA ALA A 217 -5.78 -13.73 -20.21
C ALA A 217 -5.97 -12.22 -20.51
N ARG A 218 -7.11 -11.90 -21.12
CA ARG A 218 -7.54 -10.52 -21.35
C ARG A 218 -8.73 -10.19 -20.46
N VAL A 219 -8.52 -9.31 -19.48
CA VAL A 219 -9.60 -8.76 -18.66
C VAL A 219 -10.05 -7.45 -19.27
N ARG A 220 -11.37 -7.28 -19.42
CA ARG A 220 -11.96 -6.01 -19.87
C ARG A 220 -12.24 -5.11 -18.68
N ILE A 221 -12.05 -3.80 -18.86
CA ILE A 221 -12.57 -2.80 -17.92
C ILE A 221 -14.09 -2.93 -17.87
N HIS A 222 -14.64 -3.23 -16.68
CA HIS A 222 -16.06 -3.46 -16.50
C HIS A 222 -16.91 -2.21 -16.80
N ASN A 223 -16.42 -1.03 -16.42
CA ASN A 223 -17.09 0.25 -16.71
C ASN A 223 -16.12 1.25 -17.38
N PRO A 224 -16.06 1.28 -18.72
CA PRO A 224 -15.12 2.13 -19.46
C PRO A 224 -15.33 3.63 -19.27
N GLN A 225 -16.57 4.07 -18.98
CA GLN A 225 -16.86 5.48 -18.72
C GLN A 225 -16.29 5.93 -17.37
N VAL A 226 -16.44 5.10 -16.34
CA VAL A 226 -15.85 5.37 -15.02
C VAL A 226 -14.33 5.34 -15.11
N TYR A 227 -13.75 4.35 -15.78
CA TYR A 227 -12.30 4.29 -15.99
C TYR A 227 -11.73 5.53 -16.68
N ARG A 228 -12.35 5.99 -17.78
CA ARG A 228 -11.93 7.21 -18.47
C ARG A 228 -11.92 8.43 -17.56
N ARG A 229 -12.96 8.60 -16.73
CA ARG A 229 -13.01 9.71 -15.74
C ARG A 229 -11.90 9.61 -14.70
N LEU A 230 -11.55 8.40 -14.25
CA LEU A 230 -10.45 8.19 -13.31
C LEU A 230 -9.09 8.51 -13.95
N GLU A 231 -8.88 8.08 -15.20
CA GLU A 231 -7.67 8.38 -15.97
C GLU A 231 -7.53 9.89 -16.26
N GLU A 232 -8.60 10.54 -16.72
CA GLU A 232 -8.64 11.99 -16.96
C GLU A 232 -8.32 12.77 -15.68
N TYR A 233 -8.92 12.38 -14.54
CA TYR A 233 -8.65 13.02 -13.26
C TYR A 233 -7.19 12.82 -12.82
N TYR A 234 -6.63 11.62 -13.02
CA TYR A 234 -5.23 11.36 -12.72
C TYR A 234 -4.31 12.29 -13.49
N HIS A 235 -4.49 12.41 -14.82
CA HIS A 235 -3.64 13.25 -15.65
C HIS A 235 -3.79 14.74 -15.32
N LEU A 236 -5.01 15.20 -15.04
CA LEU A 236 -5.27 16.58 -14.62
C LEU A 236 -4.56 16.95 -13.30
N HIS A 237 -4.43 15.99 -12.39
CA HIS A 237 -3.84 16.19 -11.06
C HIS A 237 -2.52 15.42 -10.88
N ARG A 238 -1.82 15.12 -11.98
CA ARG A 238 -0.70 14.18 -11.99
C ARG A 238 0.36 14.52 -10.96
N SER A 239 0.86 15.76 -10.94
CA SER A 239 1.93 16.14 -10.00
C SER A 239 1.50 15.92 -8.54
N THR A 240 0.32 16.43 -8.15
CA THR A 240 -0.15 16.29 -6.77
C THR A 240 -0.35 14.83 -6.37
N ILE A 241 -0.84 13.99 -7.29
CA ILE A 241 -1.02 12.57 -7.01
C ILE A 241 0.33 11.86 -6.92
N THR A 242 1.26 12.09 -7.86
CA THR A 242 2.57 11.46 -7.85
C THR A 242 3.41 11.89 -6.66
N ASP A 243 3.37 13.17 -6.29
CA ASP A 243 4.05 13.69 -5.09
C ASP A 243 3.46 13.06 -3.82
N PHE A 244 2.13 12.95 -3.75
CA PHE A 244 1.48 12.31 -2.61
C PHE A 244 1.85 10.83 -2.49
N ILE A 245 1.90 10.09 -3.61
CA ILE A 245 2.34 8.69 -3.61
C ILE A 245 3.80 8.60 -3.18
N ALA A 246 4.70 9.40 -3.77
CA ALA A 246 6.12 9.35 -3.49
C ALA A 246 6.47 9.72 -2.03
N TYR A 247 5.74 10.66 -1.42
CA TYR A 247 6.14 11.23 -0.13
C TYR A 247 5.15 10.99 1.02
N GLY A 248 3.89 10.66 0.73
CA GLY A 248 2.84 10.34 1.71
C GLY A 248 2.33 11.52 2.55
N ASN A 249 3.12 12.57 2.69
CA ASN A 249 2.75 13.82 3.32
C ASN A 249 3.37 15.00 2.56
N ILE A 250 2.56 15.66 1.75
CA ILE A 250 3.03 16.80 0.96
C ILE A 250 3.17 18.08 1.80
N ALA A 251 2.63 18.12 3.03
CA ALA A 251 2.85 19.25 3.94
C ALA A 251 4.31 19.38 4.38
N MET A 252 5.08 18.28 4.37
CA MET A 252 6.52 18.30 4.69
C MET A 252 7.41 18.76 3.52
N LEU A 253 6.85 18.89 2.31
CA LEU A 253 7.58 19.33 1.10
C LEU A 253 7.43 20.81 0.82
N LEU A 254 6.48 21.48 1.48
CA LEU A 254 6.32 22.93 1.36
C LEU A 254 7.29 23.60 2.36
N PRO A 255 8.24 24.44 1.90
CA PRO A 255 9.02 25.25 2.83
C PRO A 255 8.06 26.09 3.66
N GLY A 256 8.31 26.14 4.98
CA GLY A 256 7.40 26.69 5.98
C GLY A 256 6.69 27.96 5.52
N THR A 257 5.36 27.88 5.47
CA THR A 257 4.48 29.06 5.38
C THR A 257 4.36 29.72 6.74
#